data_AF-A0ABD1E1B1-F1
#
_entry.id   AF-A0ABD1E1B1-F1
#
_cell.length_a   1.000
_cell.length_b   1.000
_cell.length_c   1.000
_cell.angle_alpha   90.00
_cell.angle_beta   90.00
_cell.angle_gamma   90.00
#
_symmetry.space_group_name_H-M   'P 1'
#
loop_
_entity.id
_entity.type
_entity.pdbx_description
1 polymer ?
#
loop_
_entity_poly.entity_id
_entity_poly.type
_entity_poly.pdbx_seq_one_letter_code
_entity_poly.pdbx_strand_id
1 'polypeptide(L)'
;MIDKLIVYYGLAIRRYSDSLENMKTAVWATYYHYSSTDTTPNHQMCPKGVDLWCSYQRTEANGEIDSYTYDYPSLPQNVLIAIKPIYEDLSADNLLSRCIGGYNQNSKTYN
;
A
#
# COMPACT_ATOMS: atom_id res chain seq x y z
N MET A 1 -4.36 11.75 -6.52
CA MET A 1 -4.34 10.27 -6.61
C MET A 1 -2.92 9.76 -6.75
N ILE A 2 -2.22 10.12 -7.83
CA ILE A 2 -0.82 9.71 -8.06
C ILE A 2 0.12 10.09 -6.91
N ASP A 3 -0.04 11.28 -6.33
CA ASP A 3 0.78 11.72 -5.19
C ASP A 3 0.59 10.81 -3.97
N LYS A 4 -0.64 10.30 -3.76
CA LYS A 4 -0.93 9.36 -2.67
C LYS A 4 -0.23 8.02 -2.91
N LEU A 5 -0.20 7.52 -4.15
CA LEU A 5 0.50 6.27 -4.49
C LEU A 5 2.00 6.34 -4.15
N ILE A 6 2.64 7.46 -4.49
CA ILE A 6 4.06 7.70 -4.18
C ILE A 6 4.30 7.73 -2.67
N VAL A 7 3.44 8.46 -1.94
CA VAL A 7 3.51 8.55 -0.47
C VAL A 7 3.35 7.16 0.17
N TYR A 8 2.36 6.39 -0.26
CA TYR A 8 2.10 5.07 0.30
C TYR A 8 3.20 4.06 -0.03
N TYR A 9 3.77 4.09 -1.24
CA TYR A 9 4.94 3.28 -1.56
C TYR A 9 6.09 3.58 -0.60
N GLY A 10 6.43 4.86 -0.42
CA GLY A 10 7.48 5.25 0.53
C GLY A 10 7.18 4.84 1.99
N LEU A 11 5.90 4.88 2.40
CA LEU A 11 5.50 4.41 3.73
C LEU A 11 5.62 2.89 3.87
N ALA A 12 5.27 2.12 2.83
CA ALA A 12 5.42 0.66 2.82
C ALA A 12 6.88 0.27 3.04
N ILE A 13 7.81 0.92 2.33
CA ILE A 13 9.25 0.67 2.47
C ILE A 13 9.74 0.99 3.89
N ARG A 14 9.37 2.16 4.44
CA ARG A 14 9.89 2.63 5.73
C ARG A 14 9.29 1.91 6.93
N ARG A 15 8.00 1.54 6.89
CA ARG A 15 7.29 0.93 8.03
C ARG A 15 7.55 -0.57 8.16
N TYR A 16 7.91 -1.22 7.05
CA TYR A 16 8.10 -2.66 6.97
C TYR A 16 9.52 -3.02 6.52
N SER A 17 10.49 -2.19 6.87
CA SER A 17 11.91 -2.41 6.52
C SER A 17 12.52 -3.63 7.21
N ASP A 18 11.82 -4.24 8.16
CA ASP A 18 12.19 -5.47 8.87
C ASP A 18 11.64 -6.74 8.22
N SER A 19 10.68 -6.63 7.30
CA SER A 19 10.03 -7.78 6.66
C SER A 19 9.70 -7.55 5.19
N LEU A 20 10.36 -8.32 4.32
CA LEU A 20 10.14 -8.30 2.88
C LEU A 20 8.68 -8.62 2.53
N GLU A 21 8.09 -9.59 3.22
CA GLU A 21 6.72 -10.01 3.01
C GLU A 21 5.71 -8.92 3.39
N ASN A 22 5.92 -8.26 4.53
CA ASN A 22 5.07 -7.15 4.96
C ASN A 22 5.21 -5.94 4.03
N MET A 23 6.43 -5.68 3.54
CA MET A 23 6.68 -4.62 2.56
C MET A 23 5.92 -4.88 1.25
N LYS A 24 5.99 -6.09 0.70
CA LYS A 24 5.20 -6.49 -0.48
C LYS A 24 3.71 -6.35 -0.25
N THR A 25 3.23 -6.84 0.88
CA THR A 25 1.81 -6.76 1.26
C THR A 25 1.36 -5.31 1.31
N ALA A 26 2.15 -4.42 1.92
CA ALA A 26 1.85 -3.00 2.01
C ALA A 26 1.91 -2.27 0.66
N VAL A 27 2.80 -2.66 -0.25
CA VAL A 27 2.81 -2.14 -1.63
C VAL A 27 1.51 -2.54 -2.34
N TRP A 28 1.17 -3.83 -2.36
CA TRP A 28 -0.05 -4.34 -3.00
C TRP A 28 -1.34 -3.83 -2.36
N ALA A 29 -1.33 -3.53 -1.06
CA ALA A 29 -2.46 -2.92 -0.36
C ALA A 29 -2.98 -1.66 -1.05
N THR A 30 -2.08 -0.84 -1.60
CA THR A 30 -2.47 0.41 -2.29
C THR A 30 -3.13 0.15 -3.63
N TYR A 31 -2.66 -0.84 -4.39
CA TYR A 31 -3.29 -1.26 -5.64
C TYR A 31 -4.72 -1.74 -5.36
N TYR A 32 -4.88 -2.64 -4.39
CA TYR A 32 -6.18 -3.21 -4.07
C TYR A 32 -7.14 -2.19 -3.46
N HIS A 33 -6.65 -1.30 -2.59
CA HIS A 33 -7.43 -0.20 -2.02
C HIS A 33 -8.08 0.70 -3.08
N TYR A 34 -7.34 1.00 -4.16
CA TYR A 34 -7.86 1.80 -5.27
C TYR A 34 -8.61 0.98 -6.34
N SER A 35 -8.60 -0.35 -6.24
CA SER A 35 -9.50 -1.23 -6.98
C SER A 35 -10.84 -1.45 -6.29
N SER A 36 -10.93 -1.16 -4.99
CA SER A 36 -12.12 -1.34 -4.18
C SER A 36 -13.30 -0.51 -4.67
N THR A 37 -14.49 -1.10 -4.69
CA THR A 37 -15.77 -0.43 -4.96
C THR A 37 -16.76 -0.73 -3.83
N ASP A 38 -17.92 -0.08 -3.82
CA ASP A 38 -19.00 -0.37 -2.88
C ASP A 38 -19.46 -1.84 -2.95
N THR A 39 -19.48 -2.42 -4.15
CA THR A 39 -19.93 -3.81 -4.38
C THR A 39 -18.82 -4.85 -4.25
N THR A 40 -17.56 -4.44 -4.39
CA THR A 40 -16.37 -5.30 -4.26
C THR A 40 -15.31 -4.61 -3.42
N PRO A 41 -15.45 -4.61 -2.08
CA PRO A 41 -14.44 -4.04 -1.18
C PRO A 41 -13.18 -4.90 -1.17
N ASN A 42 -12.02 -4.27 -1.40
CA ASN A 42 -10.73 -4.95 -1.54
C ASN A 42 -9.66 -4.34 -0.61
N HIS A 43 -9.94 -4.44 0.70
CA HIS A 43 -9.11 -3.85 1.76
C HIS A 43 -8.37 -4.89 2.60
N GLN A 44 -8.33 -6.16 2.18
CA GLN A 44 -7.80 -7.28 2.95
C GLN A 44 -6.30 -7.14 3.23
N MET A 45 -5.56 -6.52 2.29
CA MET A 45 -4.13 -6.22 2.45
C MET A 45 -3.87 -4.87 3.11
N CYS A 46 -4.90 -4.03 3.28
CA CYS A 46 -4.74 -2.81 4.05
C CYS A 46 -4.37 -3.17 5.49
N PRO A 47 -3.49 -2.39 6.11
CA PRO A 47 -3.13 -2.63 7.49
C PRO A 47 -4.38 -2.46 8.37
N LYS A 48 -4.54 -3.34 9.36
CA LYS A 48 -5.67 -3.37 10.29
C LYS A 48 -5.36 -2.52 11.54
N GLY A 49 -6.35 -1.78 12.01
CA GLY A 49 -6.24 -0.97 13.24
C GLY A 49 -6.51 0.53 13.02
N VAL A 50 -6.70 1.24 14.14
CA VAL A 50 -7.25 2.61 14.19
C VAL A 50 -6.31 3.70 13.64
N ASP A 51 -4.99 3.46 13.58
CA ASP A 51 -3.99 4.48 13.20
C ASP A 51 -3.54 4.44 11.73
N LEU A 52 -4.39 3.90 10.85
CA LEU A 52 -3.97 3.58 9.49
C LEU A 52 -4.77 4.33 8.44
N TRP A 53 -4.12 4.59 7.32
CA TRP A 53 -4.60 5.45 6.23
C TRP A 53 -5.83 4.90 5.50
N CYS A 54 -6.16 3.62 5.71
CA CYS A 54 -7.34 2.98 5.13
C CYS A 54 -8.59 3.30 5.97
N SER A 55 -9.44 4.19 5.47
CA SER A 55 -10.70 4.59 6.09
C SER A 55 -11.64 3.40 6.31
N TYR A 56 -11.75 2.48 5.33
CA TYR A 56 -12.55 1.26 5.45
C TYR A 56 -12.16 0.40 6.67
N GLN A 57 -10.86 0.08 6.81
CA GLN A 57 -10.37 -0.73 7.94
C GLN A 57 -10.60 -0.04 9.29
N ARG A 58 -10.54 1.29 9.33
CA ARG A 58 -10.81 2.07 10.55
C ARG A 58 -12.28 1.99 10.95
N THR A 59 -13.18 2.17 9.98
CA THR A 59 -14.63 2.07 10.19
C THR A 59 -15.05 0.65 10.57
N GLU A 60 -14.43 -0.37 9.95
CA GLU A 60 -14.61 -1.77 10.33
C GLU A 60 -14.17 -2.02 11.78
N ALA A 61 -13.00 -1.52 12.18
CA ALA A 61 -12.49 -1.66 13.55
C ALA A 61 -13.37 -0.97 14.61
N ASN A 62 -14.10 0.09 14.22
CA ASN A 62 -15.06 0.79 15.08
C ASN A 62 -16.45 0.12 15.11
N GLY A 63 -16.70 -0.90 14.29
CA GLY A 63 -18.00 -1.54 14.17
C GLY A 63 -19.04 -0.70 13.41
N GLU A 64 -18.59 0.24 12.56
CA GLU A 64 -19.45 1.22 11.87
C GLU A 64 -19.56 0.96 10.36
N ILE A 65 -19.17 -0.25 9.90
CA ILE A 65 -18.97 -0.56 8.47
C ILE A 65 -20.23 -0.39 7.62
N ASP A 66 -21.42 -0.62 8.20
CA ASP A 66 -22.71 -0.46 7.53
C ASP A 66 -23.00 0.99 7.09
N SER A 67 -22.31 1.96 7.68
CA SER A 67 -22.41 3.38 7.37
C SER A 67 -21.25 3.92 6.53
N TYR A 68 -20.31 3.04 6.14
CA TYR A 68 -19.11 3.45 5.43
C TYR A 68 -19.43 4.00 4.03
N THR A 69 -18.80 5.12 3.70
CA THR A 69 -18.80 5.68 2.36
C THR A 69 -17.36 5.96 1.95
N TYR A 70 -17.02 5.65 0.69
CA TYR A 70 -15.68 5.88 0.19
C TYR A 70 -15.40 7.38 0.05
N ASP A 71 -14.27 7.81 0.62
CA ASP A 71 -13.77 9.19 0.55
C ASP A 71 -12.85 9.42 -0.68
N TYR A 72 -12.77 8.44 -1.59
CA TYR A 72 -11.97 8.50 -2.81
C TYR A 72 -12.62 7.70 -3.95
N PRO A 73 -12.40 8.11 -5.22
CA PRO A 73 -12.86 7.34 -6.36
C PRO A 73 -11.96 6.12 -6.62
N SER A 74 -12.57 4.99 -6.97
CA SER A 74 -11.86 3.82 -7.50
C SER A 74 -11.20 4.16 -8.84
N LEU A 75 -10.05 3.54 -9.12
CA LEU A 75 -9.40 3.67 -10.42
C LEU A 75 -10.18 2.89 -11.49
N PRO A 76 -10.35 3.45 -12.71
CA PRO A 76 -10.93 2.72 -13.82
C PRO A 76 -10.16 1.43 -14.15
N GLN A 77 -10.86 0.41 -14.62
CA GLN A 77 -10.29 -0.91 -14.88
C GLN A 77 -9.10 -0.87 -15.87
N ASN A 78 -9.16 -0.04 -16.91
CA ASN A 78 -8.06 0.13 -17.85
C ASN A 78 -6.81 0.74 -17.18
N VAL A 79 -6.98 1.63 -16.21
CA VAL A 79 -5.87 2.19 -15.43
C VAL A 79 -5.26 1.14 -14.52
N LEU A 80 -6.10 0.36 -13.82
CA LEU A 80 -5.64 -0.76 -12.98
C LEU A 80 -4.81 -1.77 -13.78
N ILE A 81 -5.31 -2.16 -14.96
CA ILE A 81 -4.58 -3.06 -15.88
C ILE A 81 -3.24 -2.44 -16.30
N ALA A 82 -3.22 -1.15 -16.64
CA ALA A 82 -2.02 -0.47 -17.10
C ALA A 82 -0.95 -0.32 -16.01
N ILE A 83 -1.34 -0.14 -14.74
CA ILE A 83 -0.39 0.06 -13.64
C ILE A 83 -0.02 -1.23 -12.92
N LYS A 84 -0.76 -2.33 -13.10
CA LYS A 84 -0.45 -3.61 -12.43
C LYS A 84 0.99 -4.09 -12.69
N PRO A 85 1.56 -4.03 -13.91
CA PRO A 85 2.97 -4.40 -14.13
C PRO A 85 3.94 -3.52 -13.32
N ILE A 86 3.62 -2.24 -13.12
CA ILE A 86 4.42 -1.34 -12.28
C ILE A 86 4.42 -1.84 -10.83
N TYR A 87 3.28 -2.33 -10.33
CA TYR A 87 3.20 -2.92 -8.99
C TYR A 87 3.97 -4.25 -8.88
N GLU A 88 3.95 -5.06 -9.94
CA GLU A 88 4.77 -6.28 -10.02
C GLU A 88 6.27 -5.94 -9.92
N ASP A 89 6.74 -4.96 -10.69
CA ASP A 89 8.12 -4.47 -10.65
C ASP A 89 8.48 -3.86 -9.28
N LEU A 90 7.60 -3.01 -8.74
CA LEU A 90 7.82 -2.32 -7.46
C LEU A 90 7.75 -3.25 -6.25
N SER A 91 7.19 -4.46 -6.39
CA SER A 91 7.11 -5.47 -5.33
C SER A 91 8.07 -6.65 -5.52
N ALA A 92 8.92 -6.60 -6.55
CA ALA A 92 9.89 -7.65 -6.82
C ALA A 92 10.91 -7.81 -5.68
N ASP A 93 11.23 -9.06 -5.34
CA ASP A 93 12.13 -9.42 -4.23
C ASP A 93 13.50 -8.78 -4.35
N ASN A 94 14.06 -8.76 -5.55
CA ASN A 94 15.37 -8.18 -5.84
C ASN A 94 15.40 -6.66 -5.61
N LEU A 95 14.27 -5.97 -5.80
CA LEU A 95 14.13 -4.55 -5.53
C LEU A 95 13.95 -4.32 -4.02
N LEU A 96 12.94 -4.95 -3.42
CA LEU A 96 12.55 -4.69 -2.04
C LEU A 96 13.55 -5.22 -1.01
N SER A 97 14.28 -6.30 -1.29
CA SER A 97 15.34 -6.81 -0.40
C SER A 97 16.43 -5.77 -0.14
N ARG A 98 16.68 -4.86 -1.09
CA ARG A 98 17.64 -3.75 -0.95
C ARG A 98 17.17 -2.67 0.03
N CYS A 99 15.88 -2.69 0.41
CA CYS A 99 15.30 -1.77 1.36
C CYS A 99 15.21 -2.34 2.79
N ILE A 100 15.57 -3.61 2.97
CA ILE A 100 15.61 -4.24 4.29
C ILE A 100 16.68 -3.58 5.17
N GLY A 101 16.35 -3.37 6.44
CA GLY A 101 17.18 -2.65 7.41
C GLY A 101 17.09 -1.12 7.31
N GLY A 102 16.29 -0.57 6.38
CA GLY A 102 16.00 0.86 6.33
C GLY A 102 17.19 1.73 5.94
N TYR A 103 18.25 1.12 5.41
CA TYR A 103 19.47 1.82 5.02
C TYR A 103 19.19 2.75 3.84
N ASN A 104 19.61 4.01 3.98
CA ASN A 104 19.69 4.94 2.88
C ASN A 104 20.75 4.47 1.88
N GLN A 105 20.44 4.54 0.58
CA GLN A 105 21.36 4.15 -0.51
C GLN A 105 22.66 4.99 -0.58
N ASN A 106 22.82 5.99 0.29
CA ASN A 106 24.00 6.82 0.43
C ASN A 106 24.74 6.51 1.74
N SER A 107 25.17 5.27 1.96
CA SER A 107 26.30 5.06 2.87
C SER A 107 27.56 5.56 2.15
N LYS A 108 27.89 6.84 2.36
CA LYS A 108 29.29 7.25 2.17
C LYS A 108 30.08 6.55 3.27
N THR A 109 30.68 5.42 2.93
CA THR A 109 31.72 4.80 3.75
C THR A 109 32.85 5.82 3.87
N TYR A 110 32.94 6.50 5.01
CA TYR A 110 34.18 7.17 5.38
C TYR A 110 35.07 6.11 6.03
N ASN A 111 36.30 6.03 5.50
CA ASN A 111 37.37 5.08 5.84
C ASN A 111 37.50 4.76 7.34
#